data_AF-A0A0M2DWR8-F1
#
_entry.id   AF-A0A0M2DWR8-F1
#
_cell.length_a   1.000
_cell.length_b   1.000
_cell.length_c   1.000
_cell.angle_alpha   90.00
_cell.angle_beta   90.00
_cell.angle_gamma   90.00
#
_symmetry.space_group_name_H-M   'P 1'
#
loop_
_entity.id
_entity.type
_entity.pdbx_description
1 polymer ?
#
loop_
_entity_poly.entity_id
_entity_poly.type
_entity_poly.pdbx_seq_one_letter_code
_entity_poly.pdbx_strand_id
1 'polypeptide(L)'
;MQTTPTGIQIFAVIVGIAAAFQIAGIALSMYLKSRREQAFYRYFNVAKESGVEDQFMSIVNSRARIGDSLRVVISRWTASEYRRICGQAKGITV
;
A
#
# COMPACT_ATOMS: atom_id res chain seq x y z
N MET A 1 -9.19 20.49 -45.70
CA MET A 1 -10.10 21.13 -44.73
C MET A 1 -9.51 20.94 -43.33
N GLN A 2 -8.89 21.97 -42.76
CA GLN A 2 -8.49 21.95 -41.35
C GLN A 2 -9.72 22.28 -40.52
N THR A 3 -10.27 21.28 -39.82
CA THR A 3 -11.34 21.49 -38.84
C THR A 3 -10.70 22.09 -37.59
N THR A 4 -10.86 23.41 -37.40
CA THR A 4 -10.45 24.07 -36.17
C THR A 4 -11.23 23.46 -35.02
N PRO A 5 -10.57 22.88 -34.00
CA PRO A 5 -11.30 22.24 -32.92
C PRO A 5 -12.14 23.27 -32.17
N THR A 6 -13.42 22.96 -31.99
CA THR A 6 -14.34 23.85 -31.25
C THR A 6 -13.94 23.85 -29.76
N GLY A 7 -14.28 24.91 -29.03
CA GLY A 7 -13.99 24.98 -27.59
C GLY A 7 -14.54 23.79 -26.80
N ILE A 8 -15.63 23.18 -27.27
CA ILE A 8 -16.23 21.96 -26.72
C ILE A 8 -15.30 20.73 -26.90
N GLN A 9 -14.65 20.60 -28.07
CA GLN A 9 -13.71 19.50 -28.32
C GLN A 9 -12.46 19.61 -27.43
N ILE A 10 -11.93 20.82 -27.25
CA ILE A 10 -10.78 21.07 -26.36
C ILE A 10 -11.17 20.74 -24.90
N PHE A 11 -12.34 21.19 -24.45
CA PHE A 11 -12.83 20.89 -23.11
C PHE A 11 -13.02 19.39 -22.88
N ALA A 12 -13.60 18.67 -23.84
CA ALA A 12 -13.77 17.21 -23.76
C ALA A 12 -12.44 16.46 -23.65
N VAL A 13 -11.39 16.90 -24.37
CA VAL A 13 -10.06 16.32 -24.27
C VAL A 13 -9.45 16.54 -22.88
N ILE A 14 -9.54 17.76 -22.34
CA ILE A 14 -9.01 18.08 -21.01
C ILE A 14 -9.71 17.24 -19.93
N VAL A 15 -11.04 17.16 -19.97
CA VAL A 15 -11.82 16.35 -19.02
C VAL A 15 -11.49 14.86 -19.17
N GLY A 16 -11.34 14.37 -20.40
CA GLY A 16 -10.95 12.98 -20.68
C GLY A 16 -9.59 12.63 -20.09
N ILE A 17 -8.59 13.51 -20.24
CA ILE A 17 -7.25 13.32 -19.66
C ILE A 17 -7.33 13.33 -18.13
N ALA A 18 -8.06 14.29 -17.54
CA ALA A 18 -8.22 14.37 -16.09
C ALA A 18 -8.89 13.12 -15.50
N ALA A 19 -9.91 12.58 -16.18
CA ALA A 19 -10.56 11.34 -15.78
C ALA A 19 -9.60 10.14 -15.87
N ALA A 20 -8.83 10.04 -16.96
CA ALA A 20 -7.85 8.97 -17.13
C ALA A 20 -6.77 8.96 -16.03
N PHE A 21 -6.26 10.14 -15.66
CA PHE A 21 -5.30 10.27 -14.55
C PHE A 21 -5.90 9.84 -13.21
N GLN A 22 -7.16 10.20 -12.93
CA GLN A 22 -7.83 9.79 -11.70
C GLN A 22 -8.00 8.27 -11.63
N ILE A 23 -8.45 7.64 -12.72
CA ILE A 23 -8.62 6.18 -12.78
C ILE A 23 -7.28 5.48 -12.59
N ALA A 24 -6.21 5.95 -13.25
CA ALA A 24 -4.87 5.41 -13.08
C ALA A 24 -4.36 5.55 -11.64
N GLY A 25 -4.62 6.69 -10.99
CA GLY A 25 -4.27 6.91 -9.59
C GLY A 25 -4.99 5.96 -8.63
N ILE A 26 -6.29 5.73 -8.86
CA ILE A 26 -7.08 4.78 -8.06
C ILE A 26 -6.56 3.35 -8.28
N ALA A 27 -6.32 2.93 -9.52
CA ALA A 27 -5.79 1.61 -9.84
C ALA A 27 -4.41 1.37 -9.20
N LEU A 28 -3.52 2.37 -9.26
CA LEU A 28 -2.21 2.32 -8.61
C LEU A 28 -2.34 2.22 -7.08
N SER A 29 -3.27 2.98 -6.48
CA SER A 29 -3.52 2.92 -5.04
C SER A 29 -4.02 1.54 -4.60
N MET A 30 -4.92 0.92 -5.36
CA MET A 30 -5.40 -0.45 -5.11
C MET A 30 -4.27 -1.47 -5.28
N TYR A 31 -3.45 -1.34 -6.32
CA TYR A 31 -2.32 -2.22 -6.57
C TYR A 31 -1.29 -2.16 -5.43
N LEU A 32 -0.92 -0.94 -4.99
CA LEU A 32 0.00 -0.73 -3.88
C LEU A 32 -0.57 -1.25 -2.56
N LYS A 33 -1.87 -1.06 -2.32
CA LYS A 33 -2.57 -1.58 -1.14
C LYS A 33 -2.54 -3.11 -1.10
N SER A 34 -2.81 -3.75 -2.24
CA SER A 34 -2.73 -5.21 -2.38
C SER A 34 -1.31 -5.72 -2.14
N ARG A 35 -0.28 -5.05 -2.68
CA ARG A 35 1.12 -5.42 -2.42
C ARG A 35 1.51 -5.29 -0.94
N ARG A 36 1.05 -4.26 -0.24
CA ARG A 36 1.37 -4.07 1.19
C ARG A 36 0.71 -5.14 2.05
N GLU A 37 -0.54 -5.47 1.77
CA GLU A 37 -1.24 -6.58 2.44
C GLU A 37 -0.55 -7.93 2.16
N GLN A 38 -0.19 -8.21 0.91
CA GLN A 38 0.55 -9.43 0.57
C GLN A 38 1.91 -9.50 1.28
N ALA A 39 2.64 -8.39 1.37
CA ALA A 39 3.91 -8.34 2.08
C ALA A 39 3.71 -8.62 3.58
N PHE A 40 2.70 -8.01 4.20
CA PHE A 40 2.35 -8.29 5.59
C PHE A 40 2.06 -9.77 5.81
N TYR A 41 1.16 -10.37 5.03
CA TYR A 41 0.80 -11.79 5.20
C TYR A 41 1.99 -12.72 4.98
N ARG A 42 2.86 -12.41 4.01
CA ARG A 42 4.08 -13.18 3.77
C ARG A 42 4.99 -13.18 5.00
N TYR A 43 5.31 -12.01 5.54
CA TYR A 43 6.22 -11.91 6.69
C TYR A 43 5.57 -12.35 8.00
N PHE A 44 4.25 -12.17 8.14
CA PHE A 44 3.49 -12.71 9.25
C PHE A 44 3.52 -14.24 9.25
N ASN A 45 3.35 -14.88 8.09
CA ASN A 45 3.46 -16.34 8.00
C ASN A 45 4.87 -16.83 8.37
N VAL A 46 5.93 -16.14 7.92
CA VAL A 46 7.30 -16.45 8.32
C VAL A 46 7.52 -16.26 9.83
N ALA A 47 6.91 -15.23 10.44
CA ALA A 47 6.98 -15.00 11.88
C ALA A 47 6.26 -16.12 12.66
N LYS A 48 5.09 -16.54 12.19
CA LYS A 48 4.31 -17.66 12.72
C LYS A 48 5.07 -18.99 12.65
N GLU A 49 5.66 -19.31 11.49
CA GLU A 49 6.52 -20.49 11.32
C GLU A 49 7.73 -20.49 12.26
N SER A 50 8.17 -19.31 12.71
CA SER A 50 9.28 -19.16 13.65
C SER A 50 8.83 -18.97 15.11
N GLY A 51 7.53 -19.01 15.40
CA GLY A 51 6.98 -18.81 16.75
C GLY A 51 7.14 -17.40 17.33
N VAL A 52 7.41 -16.38 16.50
CA VAL A 52 7.64 -14.99 16.94
C VAL A 52 6.53 -14.04 16.51
N GLU A 53 5.33 -14.58 16.24
CA GLU A 53 4.17 -13.83 15.77
C GLU A 53 3.73 -12.72 16.72
N ASP A 54 3.75 -12.97 18.03
CA ASP A 54 3.39 -11.98 19.05
C ASP A 54 4.36 -10.80 19.05
N GLN A 55 5.66 -11.06 18.97
CA GLN A 55 6.68 -10.01 18.91
C GLN A 55 6.62 -9.23 17.60
N PHE A 56 6.38 -9.93 16.48
CA PHE A 56 6.13 -9.29 15.20
C PHE A 56 4.90 -8.36 15.26
N MET A 57 3.77 -8.85 15.79
CA MET A 57 2.54 -8.07 15.92
C MET A 57 2.69 -6.92 16.90
N SER A 58 3.45 -7.08 17.98
CA SER A 58 3.78 -6.00 18.92
C SER A 58 4.50 -4.84 18.21
N ILE A 59 5.51 -5.15 17.38
CA ILE A 59 6.22 -4.13 16.60
C ILE A 59 5.31 -3.51 15.54
N VAL A 60 4.49 -4.29 14.84
CA VAL A 60 3.54 -3.76 13.85
C VAL A 60 2.51 -2.82 14.51
N ASN A 61 2.01 -3.21 15.70
CA ASN A 61 1.03 -2.45 16.47
C ASN A 61 1.63 -1.20 17.14
N SER A 62 2.96 -1.07 17.24
CA SER A 62 3.61 0.13 17.79
C SER A 62 3.26 1.42 17.03
N ARG A 63 2.87 1.31 15.75
CA ARG A 63 2.39 2.42 14.92
C ARG A 63 0.86 2.49 14.80
N ALA A 64 0.13 1.64 15.52
CA ALA A 64 -1.32 1.68 15.56
C ALA A 64 -1.80 2.81 16.48
N ARG A 65 -2.89 3.47 16.10
CA ARG A 65 -3.64 4.38 16.96
C ARG A 65 -4.95 3.71 17.35
N ILE A 66 -5.51 4.12 18.49
CA ILE A 66 -6.82 3.66 18.94
C ILE A 66 -7.85 3.95 17.84
N GLY A 67 -8.60 2.91 17.44
CA GLY A 67 -9.58 2.98 16.36
C GLY A 67 -9.05 2.69 14.96
N ASP A 68 -7.74 2.50 14.77
CA ASP A 68 -7.22 2.07 13.47
C ASP A 68 -7.64 0.63 13.15
N SER A 69 -8.11 0.39 11.92
CA SER A 69 -8.25 -0.98 11.41
C SER A 69 -6.87 -1.60 11.15
N LEU A 70 -6.76 -2.93 11.25
CA LEU A 70 -5.53 -3.66 10.91
C LEU A 70 -5.01 -3.28 9.52
N ARG A 71 -5.92 -3.07 8.55
CA ARG A 71 -5.59 -2.64 7.20
C ARG A 71 -4.90 -1.26 7.16
N VAL A 72 -5.36 -0.33 7.99
CA VAL A 72 -4.75 1.01 8.11
C VAL A 72 -3.36 0.88 8.72
N VAL A 73 -3.22 0.10 9.80
CA VAL A 73 -1.91 -0.17 10.42
C VAL A 73 -0.96 -0.79 9.39
N ILE A 74 -1.43 -1.79 8.63
CA ILE A 74 -0.62 -2.45 7.60
C ILE A 74 -0.17 -1.48 6.52
N SER A 75 -1.07 -0.60 6.08
CA SER A 75 -0.77 0.37 5.03
C SER A 75 0.32 1.38 5.43
N ARG A 76 0.61 1.56 6.72
CA ARG A 76 1.64 2.49 7.22
C ARG A 76 3.06 1.93 7.12
N TRP A 77 3.21 0.66 6.71
CA TRP A 77 4.50 0.02 6.55
C TRP A 77 4.74 -0.37 5.08
N THR A 78 6.00 -0.32 4.68
CA THR A 78 6.50 -0.77 3.38
C THR A 78 6.95 -2.23 3.43
N ALA A 79 7.10 -2.86 2.26
CA ALA A 79 7.53 -4.25 2.17
C ALA A 79 8.93 -4.48 2.76
N SER A 80 9.86 -3.51 2.61
CA SER A 80 11.19 -3.57 3.21
C SER A 80 11.16 -3.42 4.73
N GLU A 81 10.28 -2.56 5.26
CA GLU A 81 10.07 -2.43 6.70
C GLU A 81 9.55 -3.75 7.30
N TYR A 82 8.60 -4.43 6.66
CA TYR A 82 8.13 -5.75 7.14
C TYR A 82 9.23 -6.80 7.21
N ARG A 83 10.14 -6.82 6.24
CA ARG A 83 11.33 -7.67 6.28
C ARG A 83 12.18 -7.37 7.51
N ARG A 84 12.41 -6.09 7.80
CA ARG A 84 13.21 -5.66 8.95
C ARG A 84 12.53 -6.00 10.27
N ILE A 85 11.22 -5.78 10.38
CA ILE A 85 10.43 -6.14 11.58
C ILE A 85 10.49 -7.65 11.81
N CYS A 86 10.36 -8.46 10.75
CA CYS A 86 10.49 -9.92 10.85
C CYS A 86 11.90 -10.33 11.34
N GLY A 87 12.96 -9.66 10.88
CA GLY A 87 14.32 -9.85 11.40
C GLY A 87 14.45 -9.48 12.88
N GLN A 88 13.94 -8.31 13.26
CA GLN A 88 13.94 -7.82 14.65
C GLN A 88 13.15 -8.76 15.59
N ALA A 89 11.99 -9.24 15.16
CA ALA A 89 11.18 -10.18 15.92
C ALA A 89 11.88 -11.53 16.14
N LYS A 90 12.74 -11.94 15.20
CA LYS A 90 13.60 -13.14 15.34
C LYS A 90 14.86 -12.90 16.17
N GLY A 91 15.07 -11.68 16.68
CA GLY A 91 16.31 -11.30 17.36
C GLY A 91 17.52 -11.17 16.42
N ILE A 92 17.30 -11.16 15.10
CA ILE A 92 18.35 -10.98 14.10
C ILE A 92 18.52 -9.48 13.90
N THR A 93 19.55 -8.91 14.51
CA THR A 93 19.93 -7.51 14.29
C THR A 93 20.52 -7.39 12.89
N VAL A 94 19.81 -6.71 11.99
CA VAL A 94 20.27 -6.32 10.64
C VAL A 94 20.61 -4.84 10.64
#